data_AF-A0A8S3ZC62-F1
#
_entry.id   AF-A0A8S3ZC62-F1
#
_cell.length_a   1.000
_cell.length_b   1.000
_cell.length_c   1.000
_cell.angle_alpha   90.00
_cell.angle_beta   90.00
_cell.angle_gamma   90.00
#
_symmetry.space_group_name_H-M   'P 1'
#
loop_
_entity.id
_entity.type
_entity.pdbx_description
1 polymer ?
#
loop_
_entity_poly.entity_id
_entity_poly.type
_entity_poly.pdbx_seq_one_letter_code
_entity_poly.pdbx_strand_id
1 'polypeptide(L)' 'MLMAKPTKKEDIVGRYGTRFGASLRKIVKQIEKATRMAVGIWKCNRCFKTVAPQVRSAIRRLREIKEIS' A
#
# COMPACT_ATOMS: atom_id res chain seq x y z
N MET A 1 -12.61 -34.47 -5.29
CA MET A 1 -11.42 -33.58 -5.30
C MET A 1 -11.37 -32.80 -3.99
N LEU A 2 -10.34 -33.00 -3.17
CA LEU A 2 -10.11 -32.18 -1.97
C LEU A 2 -9.56 -30.82 -2.41
N MET A 3 -10.31 -29.74 -2.22
CA MET A 3 -9.81 -28.38 -2.43
C MET A 3 -8.74 -28.08 -1.38
N ALA A 4 -7.47 -28.07 -1.81
CA ALA A 4 -6.36 -27.67 -0.95
C ALA A 4 -6.49 -26.17 -0.63
N LYS A 5 -6.63 -25.83 0.65
CA LYS A 5 -6.63 -24.43 1.09
C LYS A 5 -5.23 -23.85 0.87
N PRO A 6 -5.10 -22.66 0.26
CA PRO A 6 -3.79 -22.02 0.10
C PRO A 6 -3.14 -21.81 1.47
N THR A 7 -1.81 -21.86 1.50
CA THR A 7 -1.06 -21.75 2.76
C THR A 7 -1.39 -20.42 3.44
N LYS A 8 -1.62 -20.46 4.77
CA LYS A 8 -1.98 -19.26 5.57
C LYS A 8 -0.99 -18.09 5.44
N LYS A 9 0.26 -18.37 5.01
CA LYS A 9 1.33 -17.39 4.82
C LYS A 9 1.34 -16.78 3.42
N GLU A 10 0.99 -17.54 2.37
CA GLU A 10 1.14 -17.12 0.98
C GLU A 10 -0.22 -16.75 0.38
N ASP A 11 -0.52 -15.46 0.53
CA ASP A 11 -1.70 -14.79 -0.02
C ASP A 11 -1.36 -14.31 -1.46
N ILE A 12 -1.89 -13.16 -1.91
CA ILE A 12 -1.52 -12.46 -3.17
C ILE A 12 -0.01 -12.54 -3.54
N VAL A 13 0.87 -12.55 -2.52
CA VAL A 13 2.33 -12.63 -2.63
C VAL A 13 2.89 -13.97 -3.11
N GLY A 14 2.08 -15.03 -3.18
CA GLY A 14 2.50 -16.36 -3.65
C GLY A 14 3.04 -16.35 -5.09
N ARG A 15 2.60 -15.40 -5.92
CA ARG A 15 3.10 -15.17 -7.29
C ARG A 15 4.60 -14.85 -7.38
N TYR A 16 5.18 -14.35 -6.29
CA TYR A 16 6.60 -14.01 -6.24
C TYR A 16 7.49 -15.19 -5.85
N GLY A 17 6.92 -16.27 -5.32
CA GLY A 17 7.67 -17.45 -4.85
C GLY A 17 8.75 -17.05 -3.85
N THR A 18 9.98 -17.52 -4.08
CA THR A 18 11.15 -17.22 -3.25
C THR A 18 11.79 -15.86 -3.53
N ARG A 19 11.38 -15.14 -4.58
CA ARG A 19 12.01 -13.88 -5.04
C ARG A 19 11.78 -12.72 -4.06
N PHE A 20 12.75 -11.79 -4.02
CA PHE A 20 12.71 -10.52 -3.26
C PHE A 20 12.80 -10.63 -1.72
N GLY A 21 12.89 -11.82 -1.14
CA GLY A 21 13.03 -11.99 0.32
C GLY A 21 11.77 -11.61 1.14
N ALA A 22 11.78 -11.93 2.43
CA ALA A 22 10.59 -11.80 3.28
C ALA A 22 10.18 -10.35 3.59
N SER A 23 11.14 -9.43 3.66
CA SER A 23 10.89 -8.00 3.94
C SER A 23 10.13 -7.31 2.82
N LEU A 24 10.61 -7.43 1.57
CA LEU A 24 9.96 -6.84 0.40
C LEU A 24 8.57 -7.45 0.16
N ARG A 25 8.42 -8.77 0.32
CA ARG A 25 7.12 -9.45 0.20
C ARG A 25 6.08 -8.92 1.20
N LYS A 26 6.47 -8.57 2.43
CA LYS A 26 5.55 -7.98 3.42
C LYS A 26 5.07 -6.58 2.99
N ILE A 27 5.98 -5.75 2.49
CA ILE A 27 5.65 -4.39 2.03
C ILE A 27 4.73 -4.45 0.82
N VAL A 28 5.07 -5.26 -0.18
CA VAL A 28 4.27 -5.46 -1.39
C VAL A 28 2.88 -6.00 -1.05
N LYS A 29 2.77 -6.98 -0.14
CA LYS A 29 1.48 -7.47 0.36
C LYS A 29 0.60 -6.37 0.92
N GLN A 30 1.19 -5.42 1.66
CA GLN A 30 0.44 -4.31 2.23
C GLN A 30 -0.01 -3.31 1.16
N ILE A 31 0.82 -3.06 0.14
CA ILE A 31 0.47 -2.19 -0.99
C ILE A 31 -0.63 -2.81 -1.85
N GLU A 32 -0.50 -4.10 -2.19
CA GLU A 32 -1.48 -4.83 -3.02
C GLU A 32 -2.82 -5.04 -2.31
N LYS A 33 -2.82 -5.19 -0.98
CA LYS A 33 -4.04 -5.28 -0.19
C LYS A 33 -4.75 -3.93 -0.02
N ALA A 34 -4.04 -2.82 -0.18
CA ALA A 34 -4.65 -1.49 -0.14
C ALA A 34 -5.47 -1.27 -1.42
N THR A 35 -6.72 -0.82 -1.27
CA THR A 35 -7.56 -0.52 -2.42
C THR A 35 -7.09 0.80 -3.04
N ARG A 36 -6.75 0.75 -4.33
CA ARG A 36 -6.41 1.95 -5.09
C ARG A 36 -7.71 2.70 -5.40
N MET A 37 -7.87 3.90 -4.86
CA MET A 37 -9.03 4.75 -5.16
C MET A 37 -8.78 5.55 -6.45
N ALA A 38 -7.57 6.09 -6.62
CA ALA A 38 -7.12 6.82 -7.80
C ALA A 38 -5.59 6.72 -7.93
N VAL A 39 -5.02 7.17 -9.06
CA VAL A 39 -3.55 7.20 -9.23
C VAL A 39 -2.92 8.04 -8.12
N GLY A 40 -2.06 7.42 -7.31
CA GLY A 40 -1.41 8.09 -6.18
C GLY A 40 -2.27 8.25 -4.92
N ILE A 41 -3.50 7.71 -4.89
CA ILE A 41 -4.39 7.74 -3.72
C ILE A 41 -4.79 6.31 -3.34
N TRP A 42 -4.32 5.89 -2.17
CA TRP A 42 -4.52 4.53 -1.66
C TRP A 42 -5.29 4.56 -0.35
N LYS A 43 -6.27 3.69 -0.19
CA LYS A 43 -7.00 3.54 1.08
C LYS A 43 -6.56 2.25 1.78
N CYS A 44 -6.07 2.40 3.01
CA CYS A 44 -5.71 1.27 3.86
C CYS A 44 -6.96 0.71 4.54
N ASN A 45 -7.46 -0.47 4.13
CA ASN A 45 -8.62 -1.08 4.78
C ASN A 45 -8.37 -1.54 6.23
N ARG A 46 -7.11 -1.70 6.64
CA ARG A 46 -6.76 -2.10 8.02
C ARG A 46 -6.73 -0.90 8.99
N CYS A 47 -6.26 0.23 8.52
CA CYS A 47 -5.96 1.41 9.34
C CYS A 47 -6.82 2.62 9.00
N PHE A 48 -7.72 2.49 8.02
CA PHE A 48 -8.62 3.50 7.47
C PHE A 48 -7.96 4.81 7.02
N LYS A 49 -6.62 4.86 6.98
CA LYS A 49 -5.85 6.01 6.53
C LYS A 49 -5.77 6.02 4.99
N THR A 50 -5.95 7.21 4.43
CA THR A 50 -5.70 7.48 3.02
C THR A 50 -4.24 7.92 2.85
N VAL A 51 -3.51 7.21 2.00
CA VAL A 51 -2.12 7.50 1.66
C VAL A 51 -2.10 8.19 0.29
N ALA A 52 -1.73 9.47 0.29
CA ALA A 52 -1.45 10.25 -0.90
C ALA A 52 -0.03 10.83 -0.82
N PRO A 53 0.99 10.17 -1.41
CA PRO A 53 2.38 10.59 -1.28
C PRO A 53 2.63 11.95 -1.95
N GLN A 54 2.18 12.10 -3.19
CA GLN A 54 2.37 13.30 -4.01
C GLN A 54 1.62 14.52 -3.46
N VAL A 55 0.36 14.36 -3.05
CA VAL A 55 -0.51 15.46 -2.58
C VAL A 55 0.00 16.08 -1.28
N ARG A 56 0.64 15.29 -0.40
CA ARG A 56 1.17 15.76 0.89
C ARG A 56 2.24 16.84 0.72
N SER A 57 3.14 16.66 -0.25
CA SER A 57 4.22 17.62 -0.53
C SER A 57 3.70 18.94 -1.10
N ALA A 58 2.64 18.88 -1.90
CA ALA A 58 2.02 20.06 -2.50
C ALA A 58 1.26 20.87 -1.44
N ILE A 59 0.44 20.22 -0.61
CA ILE A 59 -0.30 20.89 0.48
C ILE A 59 0.66 21.54 1.49
N ARG A 60 1.77 20.88 1.84
CA ARG A 60 2.79 21.45 2.74
C ARG A 60 3.36 22.76 2.17
N ARG A 61 3.79 22.75 0.91
CA ARG A 61 4.32 23.94 0.22
C ARG A 61 3.30 25.07 0.17
N LEU A 62 2.03 24.76 -0.13
CA LEU A 62 0.96 25.75 -0.15
C LEU A 62 0.68 26.36 1.23
N ARG A 63 0.80 25.59 2.33
CA ARG A 63 0.68 26.12 3.69
C ARG A 63 1.85 27.04 4.06
N GLU A 64 3.08 26.63 3.72
CA GLU A 64 4.27 27.46 3.94
C GLU A 64 4.13 28.82 3.24
N ILE A 65 3.59 28.86 2.00
CA ILE A 65 3.32 30.12 1.27
C ILE A 65 2.27 30.98 1.98
N LYS A 66 1.25 30.38 2.61
CA LYS A 66 0.19 31.12 3.32
C LYS A 66 0.68 31.75 4.63
N GLU A 67 1.58 31.09 5.36
CA GLU A 67 2.10 31.61 6.65
C GLU A 67 3.14 32.73 6.48
N ILE A 68 3.70 32.87 5.27
CA ILE A 68 4.63 33.95 4.91
C ILE A 68 3.90 35.23 4.47
N SER A 69 2.63 35.10 4.05
CA SER A 69 1.76 36.22 3.65
C SER A 69 0.98 36.77 4.84
#